data_AF-A0A6G5AC96-F1
#
_entry.id   AF-A0A6G5AC96-F1
#
_cell.length_a   1.000
_cell.length_b   1.000
_cell.length_c   1.000
_cell.angle_alpha   90.00
_cell.angle_beta   90.00
_cell.angle_gamma   90.00
#
_symmetry.space_group_name_H-M   'P 1'
#
loop_
_entity.id
_entity.type
_entity.pdbx_description
1 polymer ?
#
loop_
_entity_poly.entity_id
_entity_poly.type
_entity_poly.pdbx_seq_one_letter_code
_entity_poly.pdbx_strand_id
1 'polypeptide(L)'
;GHNGETVRRLEHAVNQTIRLLKRITNRHSGMKEGNTIRLVQAFVLSRITYVASYLNWHVAEKIKLDCLIRKVYKQALCLPMNTSTVKLLELGLHNTLDELIEAHNVAQYERLSKTKTGRYILEKLGIHYHTQQGEKADITVMVREKIVIPPLPKNMHPEHHTGRRNQRAQDLQRKFGNCKEAVFVDAARYARRCGYVAAVVDGKGTCMTSVTVQTPLTETAEEVAIALAVATTEAEVVISDSQAAIRNYANGRVSREALRILMTNEDKIREKNDTFVIWTPAHTQTPLAGNEAAHAAARALTNRAVANADAASDEIPRGGEWEWGDRMTSYHEITQHYKLERRKYPRHTTG
;
A
#
# COMPACT_ATOMS: atom_id res chain seq x y z
N GLY A 1 20.14 28.56 0.94
CA GLY A 1 19.66 29.28 -0.27
C GLY A 1 18.20 29.61 -0.08
N HIS A 2 17.75 30.79 -0.49
CA HIS A 2 16.35 31.21 -0.35
C HIS A 2 15.58 30.93 -1.66
N ASN A 3 14.39 30.35 -1.58
CA ASN A 3 13.62 29.89 -2.76
C ASN A 3 12.62 30.95 -3.27
N GLY A 4 12.81 32.22 -2.90
CA GLY A 4 11.82 33.28 -3.13
C GLY A 4 11.43 33.51 -4.59
N GLU A 5 12.34 33.35 -5.55
CA GLU A 5 12.03 33.42 -6.99
C GLU A 5 11.08 32.28 -7.41
N THR A 6 11.36 31.06 -6.95
CA THR A 6 10.51 29.90 -7.20
C THR A 6 9.10 30.10 -6.64
N VAL A 7 9.00 30.62 -5.41
CA VAL A 7 7.70 30.95 -4.79
C VAL A 7 6.93 31.97 -5.63
N ARG A 8 7.60 33.02 -6.14
CA ARG A 8 6.98 34.04 -7.01
C ARG A 8 6.45 33.43 -8.31
N ARG A 9 7.20 32.52 -8.94
CA ARG A 9 6.77 31.81 -10.15
C ARG A 9 5.56 30.91 -9.90
N LEU A 10 5.57 30.15 -8.80
CA LEU A 10 4.44 29.31 -8.38
C LEU A 10 3.20 30.16 -8.10
N GLU A 11 3.36 31.27 -7.39
CA GLU A 11 2.30 32.24 -7.12
C GLU A 11 1.70 32.79 -8.41
N HIS A 12 2.53 33.17 -9.39
CA HIS A 12 2.05 33.64 -10.70
C HIS A 12 1.21 32.57 -11.41
N ALA A 13 1.69 31.33 -11.46
CA ALA A 13 0.96 30.22 -12.07
C ALA A 13 -0.37 29.92 -11.36
N VAL A 14 -0.39 29.94 -10.02
CA VAL A 14 -1.61 29.75 -9.23
C VAL A 14 -2.62 30.87 -9.53
N ASN A 15 -2.17 32.12 -9.57
CA ASN A 15 -3.04 33.27 -9.86
C ASN A 15 -3.63 33.21 -11.28
N GLN A 16 -2.85 32.78 -12.27
CA GLN A 16 -3.37 32.53 -13.62
C GLN A 16 -4.47 31.46 -13.62
N THR A 17 -4.25 30.34 -12.93
CA THR A 17 -5.26 29.28 -12.80
C THR A 17 -6.50 29.76 -12.07
N ILE A 18 -6.38 30.53 -10.99
CA ILE A 18 -7.52 31.13 -10.27
C ILE A 18 -8.38 31.99 -11.21
N ARG A 19 -7.77 32.80 -12.09
CA ARG A 19 -8.51 33.59 -13.10
C ARG A 19 -9.23 32.70 -14.11
N LEU A 20 -8.62 31.59 -14.52
CA LEU A 20 -9.28 30.60 -15.36
C LEU A 20 -10.49 29.99 -14.64
N LEU A 21 -10.31 29.52 -13.39
CA LEU A 21 -11.37 28.91 -12.59
C LEU A 21 -12.57 29.85 -12.43
N LYS A 22 -12.33 31.13 -12.08
CA LYS A 22 -13.39 32.16 -11.98
C LYS A 22 -14.26 32.25 -13.23
N ARG A 23 -13.68 32.12 -14.42
CA ARG A 23 -14.40 32.23 -15.69
C ARG A 23 -15.25 31.00 -15.99
N ILE A 24 -14.84 29.82 -15.54
CA ILE A 24 -15.53 28.55 -15.84
C ILE A 24 -16.55 28.14 -14.79
N THR A 25 -16.41 28.61 -13.54
CA THR A 25 -17.36 28.31 -12.46
C THR A 25 -18.58 29.22 -12.49
N ASN A 26 -18.46 30.44 -13.02
CA ASN A 26 -19.52 31.46 -12.95
C ASN A 26 -20.48 31.48 -14.16
N ARG A 27 -20.36 30.53 -15.11
CA ARG A 27 -21.26 30.45 -16.28
C ARG A 27 -22.50 29.62 -15.97
N HIS A 28 -23.66 29.99 -16.52
CA HIS A 28 -24.84 29.12 -16.55
C HIS A 28 -24.44 27.81 -17.28
N SER A 29 -24.59 26.65 -16.62
CA SER A 29 -24.01 25.36 -17.04
C SER A 29 -22.48 25.21 -16.89
N GLY A 30 -21.88 25.93 -15.93
CA GLY A 30 -20.45 25.86 -15.59
C GLY A 30 -19.98 24.49 -15.09
N MET A 31 -18.66 24.33 -14.97
CA MET A 31 -18.06 23.05 -14.58
C MET A 31 -18.45 22.65 -13.15
N LYS A 32 -18.95 21.41 -12.99
CA LYS A 32 -19.24 20.81 -11.67
C LYS A 32 -17.99 20.78 -10.78
N GLU A 33 -18.20 20.84 -9.47
CA GLU A 33 -17.16 20.90 -8.43
C GLU A 33 -16.03 19.89 -8.63
N GLY A 34 -16.37 18.61 -8.85
CA GLY A 34 -15.38 17.55 -9.05
C GLY A 34 -14.47 17.79 -10.26
N ASN A 35 -15.00 18.36 -11.35
CA ASN A 35 -14.19 18.69 -12.53
C ASN A 35 -13.28 19.90 -12.25
N THR A 36 -13.76 20.89 -11.51
CA THR A 36 -12.97 22.05 -11.09
C THR A 36 -11.81 21.65 -10.19
N ILE A 37 -12.04 20.74 -9.22
CA ILE A 37 -10.98 20.17 -8.38
C ILE A 37 -9.95 19.40 -9.22
N ARG A 38 -10.38 18.65 -10.23
CA ARG A 38 -9.46 17.96 -11.15
C ARG A 38 -8.54 18.95 -11.89
N LEU A 39 -9.05 20.13 -12.27
CA LEU A 39 -8.20 21.18 -12.86
C LEU A 39 -7.19 21.74 -11.85
N VAL A 40 -7.59 21.92 -10.58
CA VAL A 40 -6.65 22.33 -9.52
C VAL A 40 -5.52 21.31 -9.37
N GLN A 41 -5.86 20.02 -9.33
CA GLN A 41 -4.89 18.93 -9.27
C GLN A 41 -3.93 18.98 -10.46
N ALA A 42 -4.47 19.10 -11.68
CA ALA A 42 -3.70 19.04 -12.91
C ALA A 42 -2.80 20.25 -13.16
N PHE A 43 -3.25 21.48 -12.87
CA PHE A 43 -2.53 22.71 -13.22
C PHE A 43 -1.76 23.35 -12.07
N VAL A 44 -2.19 23.11 -10.83
CA VAL A 44 -1.55 23.71 -9.66
C VAL A 44 -0.78 22.69 -8.86
N LEU A 45 -1.45 21.64 -8.36
CA LEU A 45 -0.78 20.71 -7.45
C LEU A 45 0.33 19.93 -8.15
N SER A 46 0.15 19.50 -9.40
CA SER A 46 1.22 18.87 -10.18
C SER A 46 2.52 19.70 -10.20
N ARG A 47 2.41 21.02 -10.38
CA ARG A 47 3.55 21.95 -10.44
C ARG A 47 4.14 22.20 -9.05
N ILE A 48 3.29 22.44 -8.06
CA ILE A 48 3.73 22.66 -6.68
C ILE A 48 4.46 21.42 -6.18
N THR A 49 3.83 20.24 -6.25
CA THR A 49 4.43 18.99 -5.77
C THR A 49 5.74 18.68 -6.48
N TYR A 50 5.80 18.84 -7.81
CA TYR A 50 7.02 18.60 -8.56
C TYR A 50 8.20 19.44 -8.06
N VAL A 51 8.00 20.74 -7.82
CA VAL A 51 9.09 21.63 -7.37
C VAL A 51 9.35 21.47 -5.87
N ALA A 52 8.29 21.28 -5.09
CA ALA A 52 8.35 21.25 -3.64
C ALA A 52 9.20 20.09 -3.11
N SER A 53 9.17 18.94 -3.77
CA SER A 53 9.89 17.75 -3.34
C SER A 53 11.42 17.83 -3.47
N TYR A 54 11.96 18.80 -4.21
CA TYR A 54 13.40 18.87 -4.50
C TYR A 54 14.11 20.09 -3.87
N LEU A 55 13.38 20.97 -3.19
CA LEU A 55 13.94 22.17 -2.57
C LEU A 55 13.85 22.09 -1.05
N ASN A 56 14.84 22.66 -0.38
CA ASN A 56 14.83 22.84 1.07
C ASN A 56 14.04 24.12 1.39
N TRP A 57 12.81 23.95 1.87
CA TRP A 57 11.90 25.07 2.16
C TRP A 57 12.04 25.58 3.58
N HIS A 58 12.12 26.91 3.73
CA HIS A 58 11.94 27.54 5.02
C HIS A 58 10.47 27.52 5.46
N VAL A 59 10.23 27.59 6.77
CA VAL A 59 8.88 27.59 7.37
C VAL A 59 7.97 28.64 6.73
N ALA A 60 8.46 29.87 6.54
CA ALA A 60 7.70 30.93 5.91
C ALA A 60 7.31 30.63 4.45
N GLU A 61 8.18 29.95 3.70
CA GLU A 61 7.93 29.57 2.31
C GLU A 61 6.87 28.46 2.24
N LYS A 62 6.95 27.45 3.14
CA LYS A 62 5.93 26.40 3.26
C LYS A 62 4.56 26.99 3.55
N ILE A 63 4.47 27.89 4.54
CA ILE A 63 3.24 28.60 4.89
C ILE A 63 2.66 29.33 3.68
N LYS A 64 3.52 29.99 2.88
CA LYS A 64 3.08 30.69 1.68
C LYS A 64 2.54 29.75 0.60
N LEU A 65 3.18 28.60 0.37
CA LEU A 65 2.70 27.60 -0.58
C LEU A 65 1.37 26.98 -0.12
N ASP A 66 1.22 26.66 1.17
CA ASP A 66 -0.04 26.19 1.73
C ASP A 66 -1.15 27.24 1.60
N CYS A 67 -0.84 28.52 1.76
CA CYS A 67 -1.77 29.61 1.47
C CYS A 67 -2.24 29.59 -0.01
N LEU A 68 -1.33 29.34 -0.96
CA LEU A 68 -1.67 29.24 -2.38
C LEU A 68 -2.57 28.04 -2.67
N ILE A 69 -2.26 26.87 -2.09
CA ILE A 69 -3.09 25.66 -2.19
C ILE A 69 -4.51 25.96 -1.68
N ARG A 70 -4.65 26.53 -0.49
CA ARG A 70 -5.98 26.89 0.05
C ARG A 70 -6.70 27.91 -0.82
N LYS A 71 -6.01 28.93 -1.32
CA LYS A 71 -6.60 29.97 -2.20
C LYS A 71 -7.24 29.36 -3.44
N VAL A 72 -6.52 28.47 -4.13
CA VAL A 72 -7.04 27.85 -5.35
C VAL A 72 -8.22 26.93 -5.06
N TYR A 73 -8.20 26.19 -3.95
CA TYR A 73 -9.32 25.33 -3.56
C TYR A 73 -10.56 26.13 -3.17
N LYS A 74 -10.40 27.20 -2.37
CA LYS A 74 -11.52 28.12 -2.08
C LYS A 74 -12.14 28.66 -3.37
N GLN A 75 -11.31 29.05 -4.34
CA GLN A 75 -11.82 29.52 -5.63
C GLN A 75 -12.56 28.43 -6.41
N ALA A 76 -12.02 27.21 -6.44
CA ALA A 76 -12.61 26.08 -7.15
C ALA A 76 -13.98 25.69 -6.60
N LEU A 77 -14.18 25.89 -5.30
CA LEU A 77 -15.41 25.61 -4.57
C LEU A 77 -16.36 26.83 -4.49
N CYS A 78 -16.02 27.94 -5.15
CA CYS A 78 -16.74 29.21 -5.05
C CYS A 78 -16.91 29.71 -3.60
N LEU A 79 -15.96 29.37 -2.72
CA LEU A 79 -15.94 29.81 -1.33
C LEU A 79 -15.28 31.18 -1.19
N PRO A 80 -15.78 32.03 -0.27
CA PRO A 80 -15.11 33.27 0.10
C PRO A 80 -13.64 33.06 0.50
N MET A 81 -12.77 34.02 0.17
CA MET A 81 -11.33 33.89 0.50
C MET A 81 -11.06 33.87 2.02
N ASN A 82 -11.96 34.47 2.81
CA ASN A 82 -11.93 34.49 4.28
C ASN A 82 -12.48 33.20 4.94
N THR A 83 -12.93 32.19 4.17
CA THR A 83 -13.40 30.92 4.74
C THR A 83 -12.35 30.30 5.66
N SER A 84 -12.79 29.74 6.79
CA SER A 84 -11.91 29.09 7.77
C SER A 84 -11.02 28.03 7.14
N THR A 85 -9.71 28.14 7.39
CA THR A 85 -8.71 27.15 6.97
C THR A 85 -8.97 25.78 7.59
N VAL A 86 -9.39 25.75 8.87
CA VAL A 86 -9.68 24.51 9.59
C VAL A 86 -10.87 23.80 8.95
N LYS A 87 -11.98 24.51 8.74
CA LYS A 87 -13.17 23.92 8.10
C LYS A 87 -12.88 23.45 6.67
N LEU A 88 -12.06 24.19 5.91
CA LEU A 88 -11.66 23.79 4.56
C LEU A 88 -10.86 22.46 4.57
N LEU A 89 -9.95 22.29 5.53
CA LEU A 89 -9.21 21.04 5.72
C LEU A 89 -10.12 19.88 6.13
N GLU A 90 -11.10 20.13 7.01
CA GLU A 90 -12.10 19.15 7.46
C GLU A 90 -13.03 18.64 6.35
N LEU A 91 -13.07 19.31 5.20
CA LEU A 91 -13.77 18.79 4.01
C LEU A 91 -13.01 17.61 3.37
N GLY A 92 -11.71 17.46 3.63
CA GLY A 92 -10.89 16.39 3.05
C GLY A 92 -10.67 16.52 1.54
N LEU A 93 -10.68 17.74 1.00
CA LEU A 93 -10.59 17.99 -0.46
C LEU A 93 -9.17 18.24 -0.96
N HIS A 94 -8.27 18.63 -0.06
CA HIS A 94 -6.89 18.96 -0.39
C HIS A 94 -5.93 18.45 0.69
N ASN A 95 -4.67 18.29 0.28
CA ASN A 95 -3.57 17.97 1.16
C ASN A 95 -2.81 19.25 1.54
N THR A 96 -2.03 19.19 2.62
CA THR A 96 -1.01 20.23 2.89
C THR A 96 0.21 20.02 2.01
N LEU A 97 1.09 21.02 1.96
CA LEU A 97 2.36 20.90 1.24
C LEU A 97 3.20 19.71 1.72
N ASP A 98 3.33 19.54 3.04
CA ASP A 98 4.19 18.50 3.60
C ASP A 98 3.68 17.09 3.25
N GLU A 99 2.37 16.86 3.28
CA GLU A 99 1.77 15.59 2.83
C GLU A 99 2.01 15.32 1.35
N LEU A 100 1.99 16.37 0.51
CA LEU A 100 2.25 16.23 -0.92
C LEU A 100 3.72 15.88 -1.18
N ILE A 101 4.63 16.51 -0.43
CA ILE A 101 6.07 16.22 -0.48
C ILE A 101 6.34 14.78 -0.04
N GLU A 102 5.77 14.36 1.09
CA GLU A 102 5.87 12.99 1.60
C GLU A 102 5.37 11.98 0.57
N ALA A 103 4.13 12.16 0.10
CA ALA A 103 3.51 11.27 -0.87
C ALA A 103 4.34 11.14 -2.15
N HIS A 104 4.93 12.24 -2.62
CA HIS A 104 5.81 12.23 -3.79
C HIS A 104 7.13 11.51 -3.51
N ASN A 105 7.78 11.82 -2.38
CA ASN A 105 9.07 11.23 -2.02
C ASN A 105 8.95 9.72 -1.84
N VAL A 106 7.94 9.25 -1.09
CA VAL A 106 7.69 7.81 -0.91
C VAL A 106 7.44 7.13 -2.25
N ALA A 107 6.61 7.71 -3.13
CA ALA A 107 6.36 7.14 -4.45
C ALA A 107 7.62 7.12 -5.34
N GLN A 108 8.51 8.12 -5.21
CA GLN A 108 9.79 8.13 -5.93
C GLN A 108 10.75 7.09 -5.39
N TYR A 109 10.86 6.94 -4.08
CA TYR A 109 11.70 5.91 -3.47
C TYR A 109 11.22 4.51 -3.82
N GLU A 110 9.91 4.28 -3.81
CA GLU A 110 9.31 3.02 -4.25
C GLU A 110 9.53 2.76 -5.74
N ARG A 111 9.53 3.78 -6.59
CA ARG A 111 9.85 3.62 -8.01
C ARG A 111 11.33 3.28 -8.21
N LEU A 112 12.23 3.95 -7.50
CA LEU A 112 13.67 3.74 -7.61
C LEU A 112 14.07 2.37 -7.06
N SER A 113 13.45 1.92 -5.96
CA SER A 113 13.73 0.63 -5.32
C SER A 113 13.51 -0.57 -6.25
N LYS A 114 12.69 -0.42 -7.31
CA LYS A 114 12.38 -1.49 -8.28
C LYS A 114 13.54 -1.82 -9.22
N THR A 115 14.37 -0.86 -9.56
CA THR A 115 15.43 -1.04 -10.58
C THR A 115 16.82 -1.13 -9.95
N LYS A 116 17.73 -1.87 -10.58
CA LYS A 116 19.13 -1.98 -10.11
C LYS A 116 19.79 -0.60 -10.04
N THR A 117 19.64 0.18 -11.10
CA THR A 117 20.14 1.57 -11.19
C THR A 117 19.52 2.48 -10.14
N GLY A 118 18.21 2.40 -9.92
CA GLY A 118 17.53 3.22 -8.91
C GLY A 118 17.98 2.88 -7.49
N ARG A 119 18.15 1.60 -7.17
CA ARG A 119 18.74 1.16 -5.89
C ARG A 119 20.16 1.69 -5.70
N TYR A 120 21.00 1.57 -6.71
CA TYR A 120 22.36 2.12 -6.68
C TYR A 120 22.37 3.65 -6.42
N ILE A 121 21.45 4.40 -7.05
CA ILE A 121 21.30 5.84 -6.78
C ILE A 121 20.91 6.09 -5.31
N LEU A 122 19.96 5.32 -4.77
CA LEU A 122 19.54 5.46 -3.37
C LEU A 122 20.69 5.17 -2.40
N GLU A 123 21.46 4.10 -2.62
CA GLU A 123 22.65 3.78 -1.83
C GLU A 123 23.71 4.88 -1.88
N LYS A 124 23.98 5.44 -3.07
CA LYS A 124 24.93 6.55 -3.24
C LYS A 124 24.49 7.83 -2.53
N LEU A 125 23.19 8.04 -2.37
CA LEU A 125 22.62 9.16 -1.62
C LEU A 125 22.49 8.88 -0.11
N GLY A 126 22.87 7.69 0.36
CA GLY A 126 22.69 7.27 1.77
C GLY A 126 21.23 7.02 2.15
N ILE A 127 20.35 6.78 1.17
CA ILE A 127 18.92 6.56 1.38
C ILE A 127 18.65 5.06 1.40
N HIS A 128 18.46 4.50 2.60
CA HIS A 128 18.27 3.05 2.80
C HIS A 128 16.82 2.56 2.62
N TYR A 129 15.99 3.24 1.82
CA TYR A 129 14.57 2.92 1.67
C TYR A 129 14.32 1.45 1.24
N HIS A 130 15.11 0.95 0.29
CA HIS A 130 14.90 -0.39 -0.26
C HIS A 130 15.41 -1.55 0.64
N THR A 131 16.04 -1.26 1.77
CA THR A 131 16.50 -2.26 2.76
C THR A 131 15.76 -2.17 4.09
N GLN A 132 14.91 -1.16 4.30
CA GLN A 132 14.15 -0.98 5.54
C GLN A 132 13.30 -2.20 5.92
N GLN A 133 12.92 -3.01 4.93
CA GLN A 133 12.01 -4.15 5.07
C GLN A 133 12.73 -5.47 4.75
N GLY A 134 14.03 -5.50 5.01
CA GLY A 134 14.90 -6.62 4.71
C GLY A 134 15.49 -6.57 3.31
N GLU A 135 16.59 -7.29 3.13
CA GLU A 135 17.24 -7.42 1.84
C GLU A 135 16.39 -8.30 0.91
N LYS A 136 16.08 -7.78 -0.28
CA LYS A 136 15.36 -8.51 -1.34
C LYS A 136 16.33 -8.99 -2.40
N ALA A 137 16.11 -10.19 -2.93
CA ALA A 137 16.86 -10.81 -4.02
C ALA A 137 15.96 -11.00 -5.24
N ASP A 138 16.57 -10.98 -6.44
CA ASP A 138 15.85 -11.18 -7.70
C ASP A 138 15.41 -12.65 -7.83
N ILE A 139 14.15 -12.88 -8.20
CA ILE A 139 13.62 -14.21 -8.55
C ILE A 139 14.22 -14.62 -9.90
N THR A 140 14.55 -15.91 -10.07
CA THR A 140 15.04 -16.43 -11.36
C THR A 140 13.98 -16.25 -12.44
N VAL A 141 14.41 -16.06 -13.69
CA VAL A 141 13.48 -15.84 -14.82
C VAL A 141 12.51 -17.02 -14.95
N MET A 142 13.00 -18.25 -14.80
CA MET A 142 12.22 -19.48 -14.92
C MET A 142 11.07 -19.53 -13.91
N VAL A 143 11.33 -19.21 -12.64
CA VAL A 143 10.29 -19.16 -11.61
C VAL A 143 9.37 -17.97 -11.82
N ARG A 144 9.92 -16.81 -12.22
CA ARG A 144 9.16 -15.57 -12.39
C ARG A 144 8.12 -15.69 -13.50
N GLU A 145 8.42 -16.39 -14.59
CA GLU A 145 7.48 -16.61 -15.70
C GLU A 145 6.27 -17.45 -15.29
N LYS A 146 6.41 -18.30 -14.26
CA LYS A 146 5.34 -19.16 -13.74
C LYS A 146 4.45 -18.50 -12.69
N ILE A 147 4.81 -17.30 -12.22
CA ILE A 147 4.04 -16.57 -11.20
C ILE A 147 3.35 -15.39 -11.86
N VAL A 148 2.03 -15.47 -11.97
CA VAL A 148 1.21 -14.43 -12.59
C VAL A 148 0.54 -13.59 -11.52
N ILE A 149 0.72 -12.27 -11.58
CA ILE A 149 0.18 -11.35 -10.58
C ILE A 149 -0.75 -10.36 -11.25
N PRO A 150 -2.07 -10.49 -11.06
CA PRO A 150 -3.03 -9.52 -11.54
C PRO A 150 -2.81 -8.14 -10.90
N PRO A 151 -3.18 -7.03 -11.59
CA PRO A 151 -3.08 -5.70 -11.02
C PRO A 151 -3.79 -5.58 -9.67
N LEU A 152 -3.10 -5.03 -8.67
CA LEU A 152 -3.69 -4.81 -7.35
C LEU A 152 -4.86 -3.81 -7.45
N PRO A 153 -5.97 -4.09 -6.75
CA PRO A 153 -7.13 -3.23 -6.77
C PRO A 153 -6.85 -1.86 -6.11
N LYS A 154 -7.39 -0.81 -6.72
CA LYS A 154 -7.28 0.58 -6.20
C LYS A 154 -8.41 0.88 -5.22
N ASN A 155 -8.17 1.85 -4.32
CA ASN A 155 -9.13 2.33 -3.32
C ASN A 155 -9.60 1.22 -2.38
N MET A 156 -8.64 0.62 -1.66
CA MET A 156 -8.87 -0.52 -0.75
C MET A 156 -8.49 -0.24 0.71
N HIS A 157 -8.42 1.05 1.10
CA HIS A 157 -8.20 1.47 2.49
C HIS A 157 -9.11 0.71 3.48
N PRO A 158 -8.58 0.16 4.60
CA PRO A 158 -9.35 -0.64 5.55
C PRO A 158 -10.61 0.06 6.06
N GLU A 159 -10.46 1.30 6.53
CA GLU A 159 -11.57 2.02 7.17
C GLU A 159 -12.52 2.70 6.17
N HIS A 160 -11.98 3.30 5.10
CA HIS A 160 -12.76 4.16 4.22
C HIS A 160 -13.38 3.46 3.00
N HIS A 161 -12.93 2.23 2.71
CA HIS A 161 -13.40 1.47 1.53
C HIS A 161 -13.97 0.10 1.91
N THR A 162 -14.58 -0.02 3.08
CA THR A 162 -15.19 -1.25 3.61
C THR A 162 -16.11 -1.94 2.58
N GLY A 163 -17.02 -1.20 1.95
CA GLY A 163 -17.93 -1.75 0.93
C GLY A 163 -17.20 -2.39 -0.27
N ARG A 164 -16.11 -1.76 -0.75
CA ARG A 164 -15.30 -2.32 -1.85
C ARG A 164 -14.51 -3.55 -1.40
N ARG A 165 -13.98 -3.52 -0.18
CA ARG A 165 -13.27 -4.66 0.42
C ARG A 165 -14.20 -5.85 0.60
N ASN A 166 -15.38 -5.64 1.18
CA ASN A 166 -16.40 -6.67 1.35
C ASN A 166 -16.84 -7.27 0.00
N GLN A 167 -17.13 -6.44 -1.00
CA GLN A 167 -17.50 -6.93 -2.33
C GLN A 167 -16.38 -7.79 -2.94
N ARG A 168 -15.11 -7.38 -2.81
CA ARG A 168 -13.98 -8.16 -3.31
C ARG A 168 -13.86 -9.50 -2.59
N ALA A 169 -13.98 -9.53 -1.26
CA ALA A 169 -13.94 -10.77 -0.48
C ALA A 169 -15.07 -11.72 -0.91
N GLN A 170 -16.28 -11.20 -1.12
CA GLN A 170 -17.43 -11.98 -1.61
C GLN A 170 -17.20 -12.52 -3.03
N ASP A 171 -16.64 -11.71 -3.93
CA ASP A 171 -16.32 -12.15 -5.29
C ASP A 171 -15.29 -13.28 -5.29
N LEU A 172 -14.27 -13.19 -4.43
CA LEU A 172 -13.27 -14.24 -4.25
C LEU A 172 -13.87 -15.49 -3.60
N GLN A 173 -14.75 -15.34 -2.61
CA GLN A 173 -15.45 -16.47 -1.98
C GLN A 173 -16.30 -17.23 -3.00
N ARG A 174 -17.04 -16.52 -3.86
CA ARG A 174 -17.86 -17.13 -4.91
C ARG A 174 -17.01 -17.89 -5.94
N LYS A 175 -15.83 -17.37 -6.28
CA LYS A 175 -14.95 -17.97 -7.30
C LYS A 175 -14.08 -19.10 -6.76
N PHE A 176 -13.47 -18.90 -5.60
CA PHE A 176 -12.38 -19.75 -5.11
C PHE A 176 -12.69 -20.47 -3.80
N GLY A 177 -13.79 -20.11 -3.12
CA GLY A 177 -14.10 -20.67 -1.79
C GLY A 177 -14.19 -22.19 -1.74
N ASN A 178 -14.64 -22.83 -2.82
CA ASN A 178 -14.72 -24.30 -2.94
C ASN A 178 -13.82 -24.84 -4.07
N CYS A 179 -12.92 -24.02 -4.61
CA CYS A 179 -12.05 -24.40 -5.72
C CYS A 179 -10.91 -25.28 -5.19
N LYS A 180 -10.72 -26.47 -5.78
CA LYS A 180 -9.64 -27.40 -5.39
C LYS A 180 -8.27 -26.93 -5.86
N GLU A 181 -8.23 -26.07 -6.87
CA GLU A 181 -7.01 -25.48 -7.44
C GLU A 181 -6.62 -24.19 -6.72
N ALA A 182 -7.36 -23.78 -5.69
CA ALA A 182 -7.07 -22.60 -4.90
C ALA A 182 -6.55 -22.96 -3.50
N VAL A 183 -5.48 -22.28 -3.09
CA VAL A 183 -4.93 -22.33 -1.74
C VAL A 183 -4.84 -20.94 -1.15
N PHE A 184 -4.93 -20.88 0.18
CA PHE A 184 -4.89 -19.65 0.95
C PHE A 184 -3.66 -19.69 1.85
N VAL A 185 -3.00 -18.54 1.97
CA VAL A 185 -1.75 -18.44 2.73
C VAL A 185 -1.81 -17.30 3.71
N ASP A 186 -1.23 -17.53 4.87
CA ASP A 186 -1.02 -16.49 5.87
C ASP A 186 0.22 -16.77 6.72
N ALA A 187 0.71 -15.74 7.40
CA ALA A 187 1.81 -15.83 8.34
C ALA A 187 1.47 -15.22 9.71
N ALA A 188 1.70 -15.99 10.77
CA ALA A 188 1.49 -15.56 12.15
C ALA A 188 2.81 -15.46 12.91
N ARG A 189 2.99 -14.38 13.66
CA ARG A 189 4.16 -14.19 14.53
C ARG A 189 4.06 -15.05 15.79
N TYR A 190 5.19 -15.53 16.27
CA TYR A 190 5.26 -16.10 17.61
C TYR A 190 5.16 -15.03 18.70
N ALA A 191 4.39 -15.32 19.75
CA ALA A 191 4.23 -14.41 20.88
C ALA A 191 5.53 -14.18 21.68
N ARG A 192 6.34 -15.23 21.87
CA ARG A 192 7.52 -15.21 22.76
C ARG A 192 8.86 -15.45 22.06
N ARG A 193 8.89 -15.53 20.72
CA ARG A 193 10.15 -15.68 19.97
C ARG A 193 10.16 -14.81 18.72
N CYS A 194 11.35 -14.41 18.30
CA CYS A 194 11.55 -13.67 17.06
C CYS A 194 11.42 -14.62 15.86
N GLY A 195 10.20 -14.78 15.35
CA GLY A 195 9.92 -15.59 14.17
C GLY A 195 8.44 -15.67 13.87
N TYR A 196 8.12 -16.33 12.76
CA TYR A 196 6.77 -16.51 12.25
C TYR A 196 6.54 -17.97 11.84
N VAL A 197 5.27 -18.36 11.76
CA VAL A 197 4.82 -19.54 11.02
C VAL A 197 4.09 -19.05 9.79
N ALA A 198 4.51 -19.54 8.63
CA ALA A 198 3.73 -19.46 7.41
C ALA A 198 2.93 -20.76 7.23
N ALA A 199 1.65 -20.64 6.88
CA ALA A 199 0.76 -21.77 6.65
C ALA A 199 0.10 -21.67 5.28
N VAL A 200 -0.16 -22.84 4.68
CA VAL A 200 -0.91 -22.99 3.43
C VAL A 200 -2.09 -23.90 3.72
N VAL A 201 -3.30 -23.43 3.40
CA VAL A 201 -4.53 -24.19 3.57
C VAL A 201 -5.26 -24.35 2.24
N ASP A 202 -5.97 -25.45 2.07
CA ASP A 202 -6.84 -25.67 0.92
C ASP A 202 -8.19 -24.92 1.06
N GLY A 203 -9.02 -24.96 0.03
CA GLY A 203 -10.38 -24.38 0.08
C GLY A 203 -11.33 -24.99 1.10
N LYS A 204 -10.98 -26.14 1.71
CA LYS A 204 -11.75 -26.74 2.81
C LYS A 204 -11.25 -26.30 4.19
N GLY A 205 -10.20 -25.47 4.24
CA GLY A 205 -9.55 -25.03 5.48
C GLY A 205 -8.60 -26.06 6.09
N THR A 206 -8.21 -27.10 5.34
CA THR A 206 -7.24 -28.10 5.81
C THR A 206 -5.82 -27.55 5.60
N CYS A 207 -5.02 -27.53 6.66
CA CYS A 207 -3.61 -27.16 6.58
C CYS A 207 -2.84 -28.20 5.76
N MET A 208 -2.37 -27.79 4.58
CA MET A 208 -1.61 -28.64 3.66
C MET A 208 -0.14 -28.69 4.06
N THR A 209 0.43 -27.54 4.40
CA THR A 209 1.84 -27.42 4.78
C THR A 209 2.06 -26.16 5.62
N SER A 210 3.16 -26.14 6.35
CA SER A 210 3.58 -24.96 7.11
C SER A 210 5.09 -24.95 7.30
N VAL A 211 5.65 -23.77 7.55
CA VAL A 211 7.08 -23.62 7.84
C VAL A 211 7.30 -22.54 8.90
N THR A 212 8.28 -22.77 9.77
CA THR A 212 8.78 -21.73 10.68
C THR A 212 9.87 -20.93 10.00
N VAL A 213 9.78 -19.61 10.07
CA VAL A 213 10.80 -18.68 9.59
C VAL A 213 11.28 -17.80 10.74
N GLN A 214 12.60 -17.75 10.93
CA GLN A 214 13.22 -16.89 11.93
C GLN A 214 13.51 -15.53 11.31
N THR A 215 12.58 -14.60 11.49
CA THR A 215 12.69 -13.23 11.00
C THR A 215 11.90 -12.27 11.91
N PRO A 216 12.36 -11.03 12.12
CA PRO A 216 11.55 -9.99 12.76
C PRO A 216 10.59 -9.30 11.79
N LEU A 217 10.67 -9.59 10.48
CA LEU A 217 9.97 -8.86 9.43
C LEU A 217 8.73 -9.62 8.96
N THR A 218 7.55 -9.05 9.19
CA THR A 218 6.26 -9.63 8.76
C THR A 218 6.23 -9.87 7.25
N GLU A 219 6.66 -8.91 6.43
CA GLU A 219 6.66 -9.06 4.97
C GLU A 219 7.52 -10.25 4.50
N THR A 220 8.61 -10.56 5.21
CA THR A 220 9.44 -11.74 4.88
C THR A 220 8.64 -13.03 5.13
N ALA A 221 7.90 -13.09 6.24
CA ALA A 221 7.09 -14.25 6.56
C ALA A 221 5.91 -14.43 5.59
N GLU A 222 5.26 -13.34 5.18
CA GLU A 222 4.19 -13.35 4.18
C GLU A 222 4.71 -13.78 2.81
N GLU A 223 5.89 -13.32 2.40
CA GLU A 223 6.53 -13.79 1.16
C GLU A 223 6.89 -15.27 1.20
N VAL A 224 7.32 -15.76 2.37
CA VAL A 224 7.59 -17.19 2.61
C VAL A 224 6.29 -18.01 2.51
N ALA A 225 5.16 -17.49 2.99
CA ALA A 225 3.87 -18.18 2.86
C ALA A 225 3.47 -18.35 1.39
N ILE A 226 3.63 -17.31 0.57
CA ILE A 226 3.40 -17.40 -0.88
C ILE A 226 4.41 -18.37 -1.52
N ALA A 227 5.70 -18.30 -1.17
CA ALA A 227 6.74 -19.17 -1.74
C ALA A 227 6.44 -20.64 -1.45
N LEU A 228 6.03 -20.93 -0.21
CA LEU A 228 5.68 -22.27 0.24
C LEU A 228 4.52 -22.82 -0.60
N ALA A 229 3.44 -22.06 -0.76
CA ALA A 229 2.32 -22.50 -1.59
C ALA A 229 2.70 -22.74 -3.05
N VAL A 230 3.46 -21.83 -3.66
CA VAL A 230 3.92 -21.97 -5.06
C VAL A 230 4.80 -23.22 -5.22
N ALA A 231 5.68 -23.49 -4.26
CA ALA A 231 6.67 -24.55 -4.36
C ALA A 231 6.16 -25.95 -4.03
N THR A 232 5.16 -26.07 -3.15
CA THR A 232 4.77 -27.38 -2.58
C THR A 232 3.35 -27.82 -2.92
N THR A 233 2.59 -27.03 -3.67
CA THR A 233 1.22 -27.36 -4.05
C THR A 233 1.05 -27.33 -5.56
N GLU A 234 0.09 -28.11 -6.07
CA GLU A 234 -0.33 -28.07 -7.48
C GLU A 234 -1.38 -26.98 -7.75
N ALA A 235 -1.64 -26.09 -6.79
CA ALA A 235 -2.67 -25.07 -6.90
C ALA A 235 -2.35 -24.04 -8.00
N GLU A 236 -3.31 -23.75 -8.86
CA GLU A 236 -3.19 -22.71 -9.89
C GLU A 236 -3.45 -21.32 -9.30
N VAL A 237 -4.05 -21.22 -8.11
CA VAL A 237 -4.39 -19.95 -7.48
C VAL A 237 -3.91 -19.92 -6.03
N VAL A 238 -3.09 -18.94 -5.69
CA VAL A 238 -2.63 -18.63 -4.33
C VAL A 238 -3.25 -17.32 -3.88
N ILE A 239 -4.01 -17.34 -2.79
CA ILE A 239 -4.67 -16.16 -2.23
C ILE A 239 -3.98 -15.75 -0.94
N SER A 240 -3.58 -14.48 -0.85
CA SER A 240 -2.96 -13.87 0.33
C SER A 240 -3.55 -12.49 0.59
N ASP A 241 -3.59 -12.07 1.84
CA ASP A 241 -4.03 -10.73 2.24
C ASP A 241 -2.91 -9.70 2.41
N SER A 242 -1.66 -10.11 2.26
CA SER A 242 -0.51 -9.19 2.23
C SER A 242 -0.38 -8.49 0.88
N GLN A 243 -0.67 -7.18 0.81
CA GLN A 243 -0.37 -6.42 -0.41
C GLN A 243 1.14 -6.27 -0.61
N ALA A 244 1.89 -6.13 0.49
CA ALA A 244 3.33 -5.91 0.44
C ALA A 244 4.06 -7.10 -0.21
N ALA A 245 3.78 -8.33 0.23
CA ALA A 245 4.38 -9.53 -0.34
C ALA A 245 4.00 -9.67 -1.83
N ILE A 246 2.73 -9.48 -2.19
CA ILE A 246 2.27 -9.58 -3.58
C ILE A 246 2.95 -8.53 -4.48
N ARG A 247 3.13 -7.29 -4.00
CA ARG A 247 3.89 -6.25 -4.73
C ARG A 247 5.33 -6.68 -4.99
N ASN A 248 5.97 -7.34 -4.02
CA ASN A 248 7.36 -7.79 -4.14
C ASN A 248 7.52 -8.92 -5.17
N TYR A 249 6.61 -9.90 -5.15
CA TYR A 249 6.53 -10.88 -6.23
C TYR A 249 6.29 -10.21 -7.59
N ALA A 250 5.44 -9.17 -7.67
CA ALA A 250 5.16 -8.47 -8.93
C ALA A 250 6.39 -7.74 -9.46
N ASN A 251 7.18 -7.17 -8.54
CA ASN A 251 8.47 -6.56 -8.83
C ASN A 251 9.56 -7.59 -9.17
N GLY A 252 9.29 -8.90 -9.04
CA GLY A 252 10.26 -9.97 -9.28
C GLY A 252 11.35 -10.07 -8.22
N ARG A 253 11.11 -9.53 -7.02
CA ARG A 253 12.10 -9.48 -5.93
C ARG A 253 11.47 -9.84 -4.61
N VAL A 254 12.00 -10.84 -3.93
CA VAL A 254 11.48 -11.35 -2.64
C VAL A 254 12.61 -11.49 -1.63
N SER A 255 12.29 -11.72 -0.36
CA SER A 255 13.25 -12.07 0.69
C SER A 255 14.09 -13.29 0.32
N ARG A 256 15.28 -13.39 0.92
CA ARG A 256 16.19 -14.53 0.70
C ARG A 256 15.58 -15.84 1.15
N GLU A 257 14.77 -15.80 2.21
CA GLU A 257 14.05 -16.93 2.78
C GLU A 257 13.02 -17.48 1.78
N ALA A 258 12.18 -16.60 1.22
CA ALA A 258 11.23 -16.98 0.17
C ALA A 258 11.96 -17.48 -1.09
N LEU A 259 13.03 -16.79 -1.51
CA LEU A 259 13.81 -17.19 -2.69
C LEU A 259 14.43 -18.59 -2.54
N ARG A 260 14.92 -18.94 -1.35
CA ARG A 260 15.48 -20.27 -1.07
C ARG A 260 14.45 -21.38 -1.30
N ILE A 261 13.21 -21.16 -0.87
CA ILE A 261 12.11 -22.12 -1.07
C ILE A 261 11.82 -22.30 -2.57
N LEU A 262 11.75 -21.19 -3.31
CA LEU A 262 11.51 -21.19 -4.74
C LEU A 262 12.64 -21.90 -5.50
N MET A 263 13.90 -21.58 -5.21
CA MET A 263 15.08 -22.17 -5.87
C MET A 263 15.19 -23.68 -5.59
N THR A 264 14.89 -24.12 -4.36
CA THR A 264 14.93 -25.55 -4.00
C THR A 264 13.91 -26.37 -4.81
N ASN A 265 12.85 -25.73 -5.32
CA ASN A 265 11.77 -26.39 -6.07
C ASN A 265 11.67 -25.86 -7.51
N GLU A 266 12.73 -25.26 -8.04
CA GLU A 266 12.70 -24.57 -9.35
C GLU A 266 12.29 -25.51 -10.49
N ASP A 267 12.82 -26.74 -10.53
CA ASP A 267 12.46 -27.73 -11.56
C ASP A 267 10.97 -28.09 -11.51
N LYS A 268 10.41 -28.27 -10.31
CA LYS A 268 8.98 -28.56 -10.14
C LYS A 268 8.11 -27.39 -10.57
N ILE A 269 8.49 -26.17 -10.18
CA ILE A 269 7.77 -24.95 -10.55
C ILE A 269 7.80 -24.77 -12.08
N ARG A 270 8.94 -25.07 -12.72
CA ARG A 270 9.09 -24.98 -14.18
C ARG A 270 8.14 -25.90 -14.93
N GLU A 271 7.90 -27.10 -14.41
CA GLU A 271 7.02 -28.10 -15.03
C GLU A 271 5.53 -27.83 -14.77
N LYS A 272 5.21 -27.00 -13.78
CA LYS A 272 3.83 -26.67 -13.39
C LYS A 272 3.16 -25.67 -14.35
N ASN A 273 1.83 -25.67 -14.34
CA ASN A 273 1.01 -24.58 -14.87
C ASN A 273 1.30 -23.25 -14.15
N ASP A 274 0.94 -22.15 -14.81
CA ASP A 274 1.06 -20.80 -14.25
C ASP A 274 0.26 -20.70 -12.95
N THR A 275 0.87 -20.12 -11.92
CA THR A 275 0.26 -19.90 -10.61
C THR A 275 -0.11 -18.43 -10.44
N PHE A 276 -1.40 -18.16 -10.27
CA PHE A 276 -1.94 -16.82 -10.04
C PHE A 276 -1.86 -16.46 -8.56
N VAL A 277 -1.17 -15.37 -8.22
CA VAL A 277 -1.13 -14.84 -6.85
C VAL A 277 -2.10 -13.67 -6.73
N ILE A 278 -3.17 -13.84 -5.96
CA ILE A 278 -4.30 -12.91 -5.88
C ILE A 278 -4.43 -12.32 -4.47
N TRP A 279 -4.53 -10.99 -4.41
CA TRP A 279 -4.76 -10.29 -3.15
C TRP A 279 -6.22 -10.36 -2.68
N THR A 280 -6.44 -10.63 -1.39
CA THR A 280 -7.73 -10.49 -0.71
C THR A 280 -7.63 -9.49 0.45
N PRO A 281 -8.67 -8.69 0.76
CA PRO A 281 -8.64 -7.88 1.97
C PRO A 281 -8.76 -8.73 3.24
N ALA A 282 -7.90 -8.48 4.23
CA ALA A 282 -8.04 -8.99 5.59
C ALA A 282 -9.21 -8.31 6.35
N HIS A 283 -9.69 -8.97 7.40
CA HIS A 283 -10.61 -8.43 8.42
C HIS A 283 -11.85 -7.71 7.85
N THR A 284 -12.44 -8.27 6.79
CA THR A 284 -13.70 -7.76 6.22
C THR A 284 -14.90 -8.28 7.00
N GLN A 285 -16.03 -7.57 6.92
CA GLN A 285 -17.29 -8.01 7.56
C GLN A 285 -17.82 -9.32 6.95
N THR A 286 -17.50 -9.57 5.68
CA THR A 286 -17.80 -10.84 5.00
C THR A 286 -16.47 -11.50 4.61
N PRO A 287 -15.81 -12.18 5.55
CA PRO A 287 -14.47 -12.72 5.32
C PRO A 287 -14.47 -13.88 4.33
N LEU A 288 -13.35 -14.03 3.64
CA LEU A 288 -13.06 -15.17 2.78
C LEU A 288 -12.66 -16.35 3.67
N ALA A 289 -13.47 -17.42 3.68
CA ALA A 289 -13.34 -18.51 4.65
C ALA A 289 -11.95 -19.15 4.65
N GLY A 290 -11.36 -19.34 3.46
CA GLY A 290 -10.01 -19.86 3.31
C GLY A 290 -8.92 -18.93 3.89
N ASN A 291 -9.09 -17.61 3.80
CA ASN A 291 -8.15 -16.65 4.38
C ASN A 291 -8.14 -16.72 5.91
N GLU A 292 -9.33 -16.76 6.52
CA GLU A 292 -9.47 -16.92 7.97
C GLU A 292 -8.95 -18.29 8.45
N ALA A 293 -9.15 -19.34 7.64
CA ALA A 293 -8.59 -20.66 7.93
C ALA A 293 -7.06 -20.66 7.88
N ALA A 294 -6.46 -19.96 6.91
CA ALA A 294 -5.00 -19.80 6.82
C ALA A 294 -4.45 -19.10 8.07
N HIS A 295 -5.10 -17.99 8.46
CA HIS A 295 -4.76 -17.24 9.66
C HIS A 295 -4.87 -18.08 10.93
N ALA A 296 -5.99 -18.78 11.08
CA ALA A 296 -6.21 -19.67 12.22
C ALA A 296 -5.19 -20.82 12.27
N ALA A 297 -4.84 -21.41 11.12
CA ALA A 297 -3.84 -22.46 11.03
C ALA A 297 -2.44 -21.96 11.45
N ALA A 298 -2.02 -20.81 10.93
CA ALA A 298 -0.74 -20.20 11.31
C ALA A 298 -0.70 -19.88 12.82
N ARG A 299 -1.78 -19.28 13.35
CA ARG A 299 -1.92 -18.96 14.79
C ARG A 299 -1.94 -20.21 15.68
N ALA A 300 -2.63 -21.28 15.26
CA ALA A 300 -2.67 -22.53 16.01
C ALA A 300 -1.28 -23.16 16.13
N LEU A 301 -0.48 -23.11 15.05
CA LEU A 301 0.90 -23.60 15.04
C LEU A 301 1.83 -22.73 15.89
N THR A 302 1.61 -21.41 15.94
CA THR A 302 2.37 -20.55 16.85
C THR A 302 2.07 -20.88 18.31
N ASN A 303 0.81 -21.11 18.66
CA ASN A 303 0.37 -21.39 20.03
C ASN A 303 0.79 -22.79 20.49
N ARG A 304 0.75 -23.80 19.62
CA ARG A 304 1.24 -25.16 19.94
C ARG A 304 2.73 -25.15 20.30
N ALA A 305 3.55 -24.35 19.61
CA ALA A 305 4.96 -24.26 19.95
C ALA A 305 5.20 -23.51 21.27
N VAL A 306 4.32 -22.58 21.66
CA VAL A 306 4.40 -21.90 22.97
C VAL A 306 4.15 -22.89 24.10
N ALA A 307 3.14 -23.76 23.99
CA ALA A 307 2.88 -24.82 24.98
C ALA A 307 4.06 -25.79 25.14
N ASN A 308 4.85 -26.01 24.08
CA ASN A 308 6.07 -26.81 24.13
C ASN A 308 7.32 -26.03 24.59
N ALA A 309 7.27 -24.69 24.55
CA ALA A 309 8.37 -23.80 24.92
C ALA A 309 8.30 -23.30 26.38
N ASP A 310 7.23 -23.64 27.12
CA ASP A 310 7.08 -23.34 28.56
C ASP A 310 8.15 -24.06 29.45
N ALA A 311 9.17 -24.69 28.85
CA ALA A 311 10.35 -25.24 29.52
C ALA A 311 11.61 -24.34 29.46
N ALA A 312 11.60 -23.19 28.78
CA ALA A 312 12.75 -22.27 28.76
C ALA A 312 12.33 -20.79 28.68
N SER A 313 12.74 -20.01 29.68
CA SER A 313 12.43 -18.60 29.89
C SER A 313 13.06 -17.66 28.84
N ASP A 314 12.39 -16.55 28.49
CA ASP A 314 12.57 -15.21 29.09
C ASP A 314 11.71 -14.17 28.36
N GLU A 315 11.37 -13.10 29.07
CA GLU A 315 10.42 -12.06 28.67
C GLU A 315 10.91 -11.23 27.46
N ILE A 316 10.15 -11.26 26.36
CA ILE A 316 10.26 -10.30 25.25
C ILE A 316 9.01 -9.40 25.30
N PRO A 317 9.15 -8.06 25.21
CA PRO A 317 8.02 -7.16 25.35
C PRO A 317 6.94 -7.43 24.31
N ARG A 318 5.69 -7.50 24.78
CA ARG A 318 4.47 -7.52 23.96
C ARG A 318 4.37 -6.17 23.24
N GLY A 319 5.02 -6.05 22.08
CA GLY A 319 4.71 -4.99 21.13
C GLY A 319 3.27 -5.17 20.69
N GLY A 320 2.42 -4.16 20.92
CA GLY A 320 0.99 -4.21 20.64
C GLY A 320 0.71 -4.68 19.20
N GLU A 321 -0.20 -5.64 19.08
CA GLU A 321 -0.63 -6.29 17.83
C GLU A 321 -1.42 -5.37 16.88
N TRP A 322 -1.24 -4.04 16.94
CA TRP A 322 -2.15 -3.06 16.31
C TRP A 322 -1.49 -1.97 15.45
N GLU A 323 -0.31 -2.20 14.86
CA GLU A 323 0.31 -1.19 13.96
C GLU A 323 0.56 -1.67 12.52
N TRP A 324 0.06 -2.83 12.11
CA TRP A 324 0.54 -3.45 10.87
C TRP A 324 -0.49 -3.33 9.75
N GLY A 325 -0.76 -2.09 9.36
CA GLY A 325 -1.43 -1.82 8.09
C GLY A 325 -0.47 -2.04 6.92
N ASP A 326 -0.99 -2.54 5.79
CA ASP A 326 -0.27 -2.50 4.51
C ASP A 326 0.34 -1.12 4.29
N ARG A 327 1.65 -1.06 4.01
CA ARG A 327 2.34 0.20 3.75
C ARG A 327 1.68 0.95 2.60
N MET A 328 1.47 2.25 2.79
CA MET A 328 1.08 3.15 1.71
C MET A 328 2.32 3.50 0.90
N THR A 329 2.35 3.12 -0.37
CA THR A 329 3.55 3.21 -1.22
C THR A 329 3.33 4.12 -2.42
N SER A 330 2.07 4.35 -2.79
CA SER A 330 1.73 5.23 -3.90
C SER A 330 1.32 6.62 -3.44
N TYR A 331 1.60 7.61 -4.28
CA TYR A 331 1.15 8.99 -4.08
C TYR A 331 -0.37 9.08 -3.85
N HIS A 332 -1.15 8.26 -4.56
CA HIS A 332 -2.60 8.24 -4.42
C HIS A 332 -3.04 7.68 -3.06
N GLU A 333 -2.44 6.58 -2.59
CA GLU A 333 -2.76 6.01 -1.27
C GLU A 333 -2.49 7.01 -0.15
N ILE A 334 -1.28 7.59 -0.12
CA ILE A 334 -0.85 8.51 0.94
C ILE A 334 -1.71 9.77 0.94
N THR A 335 -1.91 10.39 -0.22
CA THR A 335 -2.74 11.61 -0.27
C THR A 335 -4.21 11.33 0.08
N GLN A 336 -4.77 10.19 -0.35
CA GLN A 336 -6.14 9.81 0.02
C GLN A 336 -6.28 9.53 1.51
N HIS A 337 -5.30 8.89 2.14
CA HIS A 337 -5.31 8.62 3.57
C HIS A 337 -5.51 9.91 4.37
N TYR A 338 -4.63 10.90 4.21
CA TYR A 338 -4.78 12.18 4.90
C TYR A 338 -6.09 12.91 4.60
N LYS A 339 -6.57 12.83 3.35
CA LYS A 339 -7.84 13.45 2.94
C LYS A 339 -9.03 12.79 3.61
N LEU A 340 -9.04 11.46 3.73
CA LEU A 340 -10.15 10.71 4.29
C LEU A 340 -10.14 10.74 5.82
N GLU A 341 -8.96 10.68 6.44
CA GLU A 341 -8.77 10.77 7.89
C GLU A 341 -9.32 12.09 8.45
N ARG A 342 -9.06 13.21 7.76
CA ARG A 342 -9.52 14.54 8.22
C ARG A 342 -10.96 14.85 7.90
N ARG A 343 -11.62 14.01 7.10
CA ARG A 343 -12.92 14.34 6.53
C ARG A 343 -14.02 14.14 7.56
N LYS A 344 -14.56 15.26 8.06
CA LYS A 344 -15.69 15.28 8.99
C LYS A 344 -17.04 15.43 8.30
N TYR A 345 -17.04 15.94 7.08
CA TYR A 345 -18.26 16.24 6.34
C TYR A 345 -18.53 15.19 5.24
N PRO A 346 -19.81 14.79 5.04
CA PRO A 346 -20.18 13.91 3.93
C PRO A 346 -19.84 14.58 2.60
N ARG A 347 -19.66 13.76 1.56
CA ARG A 347 -19.34 14.27 0.22
C ARG A 347 -20.62 14.91 -0.26
N HIS A 348 -20.55 16.13 -0.78
CA HIS A 348 -21.65 16.67 -1.56
C HIS A 348 -21.81 15.78 -2.79
N THR A 349 -22.73 14.81 -2.71
CA THR A 349 -23.22 14.07 -3.87
C THR A 349 -24.17 15.00 -4.61
N THR A 350 -23.63 15.93 -5.39
CA THR A 350 -24.45 16.58 -6.41
C THR A 350 -24.68 15.57 -7.52
N GLY A 351 -25.94 15.16 -7.71
CA GLY A 351 -26.39 14.33 -8.83
C GLY A 351 -25.97 14.86 -10.20
#